data_AF-A0A956H615-F1
#
_entry.id   AF-A0A956H615-F1
#
_cell.length_a   1.000
_cell.length_b   1.000
_cell.length_c   1.000
_cell.angle_alpha   90.00
_cell.angle_beta   90.00
_cell.angle_gamma   90.00
#
_symmetry.space_group_name_H-M   'P 1'
#
loop_
_entity.id
_entity.type
_entity.pdbx_description
1 polymer ?
#
loop_
_entity_poly.entity_id
_entity_poly.type
_entity_poly.pdbx_seq_one_letter_code
_entity_poly.pdbx_strand_id
1 'polypeptide(L)'
;ARRGAVTVTEQTQACRRCGDTIPPARLAAIPDTRVCVRCSEEIGGEFELEVTVSATGKAGSLKKTGQDLSVRRKPKPLAPVG
;
A
#
# COMPACT_ATOMS: atom_id res chain seq x y z
N ALA A 1 -15.48 -0.44 30.40
CA ALA A 1 -14.76 0.03 29.20
C ALA A 1 -13.32 -0.48 29.24
N ARG A 2 -13.01 -1.59 28.53
CA ARG A 2 -11.63 -2.11 28.45
C ARG A 2 -10.91 -1.36 27.34
N ARG A 3 -10.01 -0.43 27.70
CA ARG A 3 -9.08 0.20 26.77
C ARG A 3 -8.08 -0.87 26.34
N GLY A 4 -8.22 -1.36 25.10
CA GLY A 4 -7.22 -2.23 24.48
C GLY A 4 -5.94 -1.45 24.30
N ALA A 5 -4.88 -1.83 25.02
CA ALA A 5 -3.55 -1.29 24.83
C ALA A 5 -3.04 -1.74 23.44
N VAL A 6 -2.89 -0.80 22.52
CA VAL A 6 -2.18 -1.03 21.25
C VAL A 6 -0.69 -1.02 21.59
N THR A 7 -0.09 -2.20 21.70
CA THR A 7 1.35 -2.35 21.83
C THR A 7 2.01 -2.01 20.49
N VAL A 8 2.74 -0.90 20.45
CA VAL A 8 3.65 -0.57 19.35
C VAL A 8 4.82 -1.53 19.44
N THR A 9 4.81 -2.59 18.64
CA THR A 9 5.98 -3.46 18.50
C THR A 9 7.02 -2.73 17.66
N GLU A 10 8.26 -2.63 18.16
CA GLU A 10 9.44 -2.33 17.33
C GLU A 10 9.58 -3.48 16.32
N GLN A 11 8.92 -3.34 15.18
CA GLN A 11 8.81 -4.38 14.18
C GLN A 11 10.10 -4.42 13.38
N THR A 12 11.09 -5.19 13.82
CA THR A 12 12.23 -5.56 12.97
C THR A 12 11.73 -6.52 11.90
N GLN A 13 11.21 -5.99 10.79
CA GLN A 13 10.76 -6.81 9.66
C GLN A 13 11.92 -7.05 8.69
N ALA A 14 12.09 -8.29 8.24
CA ALA A 14 13.00 -8.63 7.15
C ALA A 14 12.31 -8.42 5.80
N CYS A 15 13.06 -7.97 4.81
CA CYS A 15 12.59 -7.79 3.45
C CYS A 15 12.23 -9.14 2.83
N ARG A 16 11.01 -9.28 2.32
CA ARG A 16 10.59 -10.52 1.64
C ARG A 16 11.31 -10.80 0.32
N ARG A 17 12.01 -9.81 -0.23
CA ARG A 17 12.65 -9.89 -1.54
C ARG A 17 14.14 -10.23 -1.45
N CYS A 18 14.89 -9.59 -0.55
CA CYS A 18 16.34 -9.80 -0.37
C CYS A 18 16.73 -10.37 1.01
N GLY A 19 15.81 -10.44 1.97
CA GLY A 19 16.11 -10.90 3.34
C GLY A 19 16.73 -9.84 4.26
N ASP A 20 17.16 -8.68 3.74
CA ASP A 20 17.75 -7.61 4.56
C ASP A 20 16.76 -7.02 5.57
N THR A 21 17.28 -6.52 6.69
CA THR A 21 16.47 -5.80 7.68
C THR A 21 15.89 -4.51 7.08
N ILE A 22 14.56 -4.34 7.17
CA ILE A 22 13.90 -3.11 6.74
C ILE A 22 14.22 -2.01 7.77
N PRO A 23 14.73 -0.85 7.35
CA PRO A 23 15.07 0.22 8.27
C PRO A 23 13.82 0.72 9.00
N PRO A 24 13.91 1.05 10.31
CA PRO A 24 12.76 1.42 11.12
C PRO A 24 12.08 2.70 10.62
N ALA A 25 12.84 3.63 10.04
CA ALA A 25 12.28 4.82 9.39
C ALA A 25 11.29 4.49 8.27
N ARG A 26 11.50 3.37 7.55
CA ARG A 26 10.62 2.92 6.47
C ARG A 26 9.33 2.33 7.02
N LEU A 27 9.42 1.54 8.09
CA LEU A 27 8.25 0.97 8.79
C LEU A 27 7.43 2.05 9.51
N ALA A 28 8.08 3.10 10.02
CA ALA A 28 7.40 4.25 10.60
C ALA A 28 6.60 5.03 9.53
N ALA A 29 7.15 5.19 8.32
CA ALA A 29 6.47 5.88 7.22
C ALA A 29 5.41 5.00 6.54
N ILE A 30 5.67 3.70 6.42
CA ILE A 30 4.79 2.73 5.75
C ILE A 30 4.75 1.45 6.59
N PRO A 31 3.79 1.33 7.53
CA PRO A 31 3.73 0.18 8.44
C PRO A 31 3.53 -1.16 7.75
N ASP A 32 2.80 -1.16 6.63
CA ASP A 32 2.48 -2.35 5.85
C ASP A 32 3.58 -2.76 4.85
N THR A 33 4.74 -2.09 4.90
CA THR A 33 5.85 -2.33 3.97
C THR A 33 6.47 -3.71 4.17
N ARG A 34 6.64 -4.48 3.10
CA ARG A 34 7.27 -5.83 3.12
C ARG A 34 8.63 -5.87 2.41
N VAL A 35 9.04 -4.77 1.77
CA VAL A 35 10.34 -4.62 1.11
C VAL A 35 11.21 -3.53 1.74
N CYS A 36 12.53 -3.70 1.61
CA CYS A 36 13.50 -2.66 1.95
C CYS A 36 13.48 -1.53 0.91
N VAL A 37 14.14 -0.41 1.22
CA VAL A 37 14.19 0.78 0.35
C VAL A 37 14.78 0.43 -1.02
N ARG A 38 15.91 -0.27 -1.06
CA ARG A 38 16.57 -0.70 -2.31
C ARG A 38 15.64 -1.52 -3.20
N CYS A 39 15.03 -2.57 -2.63
CA CYS A 39 14.11 -3.40 -3.38
C CYS A 39 12.85 -2.66 -3.82
N SER A 40 12.39 -1.68 -3.05
CA SER A 40 11.27 -0.81 -3.43
C SER A 40 11.62 0.09 -4.63
N GLU A 41 12.85 0.60 -4.69
CA GLU A 41 13.33 1.45 -5.78
C GLU A 41 13.46 0.65 -7.08
N GLU A 42 13.98 -0.58 -7.01
CA GLU A 42 14.13 -1.46 -8.18
C GLU A 42 12.80 -1.89 -8.80
N ILE A 43 11.75 -2.15 -7.99
CA ILE A 43 10.43 -2.56 -8.51
C ILE A 43 9.54 -1.39 -8.92
N GLY A 44 9.94 -0.16 -8.63
CA GLY A 44 9.14 1.05 -8.85
C GLY A 44 8.00 1.25 -7.84
N GLY A 45 8.15 0.72 -6.63
CA GLY A 45 7.14 0.79 -5.56
C GLY A 45 6.45 -0.54 -5.24
N GLU A 46 6.09 -0.72 -3.96
CA GLU A 46 5.45 -1.94 -3.47
C GLU A 46 3.93 -2.00 -3.72
N PHE A 47 3.31 -0.85 -3.95
CA PHE A 47 1.86 -0.74 -4.09
C PHE A 47 1.49 -0.30 -5.50
N GLU A 48 0.56 -1.02 -6.12
CA GLU A 48 -0.14 -0.59 -7.31
C GLU A 48 -1.36 0.24 -6.91
N LEU A 49 -1.55 1.38 -7.57
CA LEU A 49 -2.68 2.29 -7.35
C LEU A 49 -3.78 1.93 -8.36
N GLU A 50 -4.87 1.37 -7.85
CA GLU A 50 -6.09 1.15 -8.62
C GLU A 50 -7.00 2.38 -8.45
N VAL A 51 -7.20 3.12 -9.54
CA VAL A 51 -8.06 4.30 -9.57
C VAL A 51 -9.32 3.96 -10.36
N THR A 52 -10.46 3.93 -9.68
CA THR A 52 -11.77 3.73 -10.30
C THR A 52 -12.49 5.07 -10.36
N VAL A 53 -12.85 5.49 -11.58
CA VAL A 53 -13.62 6.72 -11.82
C VAL A 53 -15.07 6.34 -12.09
N SER A 54 -15.96 6.62 -11.15
CA SER A 54 -17.41 6.38 -11.30
C SER A 54 -18.10 7.65 -11.75
N ALA A 55 -18.98 7.59 -12.76
CA ALA A 55 -19.88 8.71 -13.03
C ALA A 55 -21.03 8.69 -12.02
N THR A 56 -21.29 9.80 -11.34
CA THR A 56 -22.40 9.92 -10.35
C THR A 56 -23.77 10.09 -11.03
N GLY A 57 -23.85 9.84 -12.34
CA GLY A 57 -25.09 9.95 -13.12
C GLY A 57 -26.00 8.74 -12.93
N LYS A 58 -27.32 8.95 -13.04
CA LYS A 58 -28.30 7.85 -13.08
C LYS A 58 -27.95 6.92 -14.26
N ALA A 59 -28.01 5.60 -14.04
CA ALA A 59 -27.75 4.62 -15.09
C ALA A 59 -28.61 4.93 -16.34
N GLY A 60 -27.97 5.23 -17.47
CA GLY A 60 -28.62 5.59 -18.74
C GLY A 60 -28.75 7.09 -19.05
N SER A 61 -28.31 8.00 -18.17
CA SER A 61 -28.30 9.45 -18.47
C SER A 61 -26.95 9.89 -19.05
N LEU A 62 -26.95 10.53 -20.23
CA LEU A 62 -25.75 11.05 -20.88
C LEU A 62 -25.13 12.27 -20.18
N LYS A 63 -25.84 12.88 -19.22
CA LYS A 63 -25.39 14.11 -18.56
C LYS A 63 -24.39 13.77 -17.45
N LYS A 64 -23.12 14.14 -17.64
CA LYS A 64 -22.07 14.02 -16.61
C LYS A 64 -22.19 15.18 -15.63
N THR A 65 -22.79 14.95 -14.46
CA THR A 65 -22.96 15.95 -13.38
C THR A 65 -21.91 15.86 -12.26
N GLY A 66 -21.12 14.79 -12.24
CA GLY A 66 -20.05 14.57 -11.26
C GLY A 66 -19.26 13.30 -11.55
N GLN A 67 -18.00 13.28 -11.10
CA GLN A 67 -17.12 12.11 -11.14
C GLN A 67 -16.72 11.78 -9.71
N ASP A 68 -16.98 10.54 -9.32
CA ASP A 68 -16.48 9.94 -8.10
C ASP A 68 -15.12 9.29 -8.38
N LEU A 69 -14.16 9.52 -7.49
CA LEU A 69 -12.80 8.99 -7.60
C LEU A 69 -12.54 8.07 -6.42
N SER A 70 -12.51 6.77 -6.68
CA SER A 70 -12.18 5.75 -5.69
C SER A 70 -10.74 5.28 -5.92
N VAL A 71 -9.84 5.56 -4.98
CA VAL A 71 -8.42 5.14 -5.04
C VAL A 71 -8.19 3.99 -4.07
N ARG A 72 -7.69 2.85 -4.56
CA ARG A 72 -7.29 1.70 -3.75
C ARG A 72 -5.82 1.39 -3.94
N ARG A 73 -5.10 1.17 -2.84
CA ARG A 73 -3.70 0.70 -2.86
C ARG A 73 -3.70 -0.83 -2.76
N LYS A 74 -3.22 -1.52 -3.79
CA LYS A 74 -3.06 -2.98 -3.79
C LYS A 74 -1.56 -3.33 -3.69
N PRO A 75 -1.16 -4.22 -2.76
CA PRO A 75 0.22 -4.69 -2.71
C PRO A 75 0.52 -5.53 -3.96
N LYS A 76 1.64 -5.23 -4.63
CA LYS A 76 2.09 -5.96 -5.82
C LYS A 76 2.61 -7.36 -5.40
N PRO A 77 2.41 -8.40 -6.23
CA PRO A 77 3.10 -9.67 -6.02
C PRO A 77 4.61 -9.45 -6.14
N LEU A 78 5.33 -9.76 -5.06
CA LEU A 78 6.79 -9.70 -5.01
C LEU A 78 7.37 -11.03 -5.52
N ALA A 79 8.15 -10.99 -6.59
CA ALA A 79 9.00 -12.12 -6.97
C ALA A 79 10.26 -12.12 -6.08
N PRO A 80 10.70 -13.27 -5.53
CA PRO A 80 11.94 -13.34 -4.76
C PRO A 80 13.13 -13.02 -5.68
N VAL A 81 14.11 -12.30 -5.16
CA VAL A 81 15.42 -12.19 -5.83
C VAL A 81 16.15 -13.49 -5.48
N GLY A 82 16.41 -14.31 -6.50
CA GLY A 82 17.17 -15.56 -6.36
C GLY A 82 18.61 -15.33 -5.98
#